data_AF-A0A7S2K495-F1
#
_entry.id   AF-A0A7S2K495-F1
#
_cell.length_a   1.000
_cell.length_b   1.000
_cell.length_c   1.000
_cell.angle_alpha   90.00
_cell.angle_beta   90.00
_cell.angle_gamma   90.00
#
_symmetry.space_group_name_H-M   'P 1'
#
loop_
_entity.id
_entity.type
_entity.pdbx_description
1 polymer ?
#
loop_
_entity_poly.entity_id
_entity_poly.type
_entity_poly.pdbx_seq_one_letter_code
_entity_poly.pdbx_strand_id
1 'polypeptide(L)'
;VRAVGYTDGLALVDLAAGDAVEWKHIGGAHAHKARREGTFPLELANNARCIHVQDAEASNSADRRHILNAIAERPSRDLDLEPSQDDPRYEEFNAALRWRLAMAMFP
;
A
#
# COMPACT_ATOMS: atom_id res chain seq x y z
N VAL A 1 7.09 -16.18 -4.21
CA VAL A 1 5.80 -15.47 -4.13
C VAL A 1 5.64 -14.68 -5.43
N ARG A 2 4.56 -14.89 -6.20
CA ARG A 2 4.23 -14.00 -7.34
C ARG A 2 3.45 -12.81 -6.78
N ALA A 3 3.91 -11.59 -7.04
CA ALA A 3 3.19 -10.39 -6.66
C ALA A 3 1.99 -10.19 -7.60
N VAL A 4 0.86 -9.78 -7.03
CA VAL A 4 -0.37 -9.45 -7.75
C VAL A 4 -0.77 -8.06 -7.29
N GLY A 5 -1.16 -7.19 -8.22
CA GLY A 5 -1.56 -5.80 -7.94
C GLY A 5 -2.89 -5.45 -8.59
N TYR A 6 -3.59 -4.45 -8.08
CA TYR A 6 -4.68 -3.79 -8.80
C TYR A 6 -4.10 -2.76 -9.77
N THR A 7 -4.66 -2.71 -10.98
CA THR A 7 -4.30 -1.68 -11.96
C THR A 7 -5.56 -1.00 -12.50
N ASP A 8 -5.48 0.32 -12.66
CA ASP A 8 -6.45 1.03 -13.49
C ASP A 8 -6.13 0.70 -14.96
N GLY A 9 -7.06 0.03 -15.63
CA GLY A 9 -6.86 -0.52 -16.98
C GLY A 9 -5.99 -1.79 -17.04
N LEU A 10 -5.69 -2.21 -18.27
CA LEU A 10 -4.98 -3.45 -18.57
C LEU A 10 -3.47 -3.29 -18.35
N ALA A 11 -2.86 -4.21 -17.61
CA ALA A 11 -1.41 -4.32 -17.55
C ALA A 11 -0.86 -5.00 -18.82
N LEU A 12 0.43 -4.82 -19.12
CA LEU A 12 1.09 -5.49 -20.26
C LEU A 12 0.94 -7.01 -20.23
N VAL A 13 0.96 -7.60 -19.03
CA VAL A 13 0.73 -9.04 -18.84
C VAL A 13 -0.69 -9.46 -19.21
N ASP A 14 -1.68 -8.60 -19.00
CA ASP A 14 -3.07 -8.87 -19.35
C ASP A 14 -3.26 -8.83 -20.88
N LEU A 15 -2.60 -7.88 -21.54
CA LEU A 15 -2.56 -7.82 -23.01
C LEU A 15 -1.89 -9.05 -23.62
N ALA A 16 -0.73 -9.44 -23.10
CA ALA A 16 0.03 -10.57 -23.63
C ALA A 16 -0.68 -11.92 -23.39
N ALA A 17 -1.31 -12.11 -22.23
CA ALA A 17 -2.00 -13.35 -21.88
C ALA A 17 -3.43 -13.42 -22.44
N GLY A 18 -4.06 -12.28 -22.73
CA GLY A 18 -5.44 -12.19 -23.18
C GLY A 18 -5.73 -12.87 -24.53
N ASP A 19 -4.70 -13.05 -25.36
CA ASP A 19 -4.81 -13.72 -26.66
C ASP A 19 -4.81 -15.26 -26.56
N ALA A 20 -4.47 -15.82 -25.40
CA ALA A 20 -4.51 -17.25 -25.19
C ALA A 20 -5.95 -17.78 -25.31
N VAL A 21 -6.10 -19.01 -25.82
CA VAL A 21 -7.41 -19.64 -26.12
C VAL A 21 -8.33 -19.60 -24.90
N GLU A 22 -7.78 -19.82 -23.71
CA GLU A 22 -8.53 -19.81 -22.45
C GLU A 22 -9.14 -18.45 -22.08
N TRP A 23 -8.61 -17.33 -22.59
CA TRP A 23 -9.07 -15.97 -22.29
C TRP A 23 -9.84 -15.35 -23.44
N LYS A 24 -9.41 -15.61 -24.68
CA LYS A 24 -9.89 -14.97 -25.90
C LYS A 24 -11.42 -15.02 -26.07
N HIS A 25 -12.05 -16.11 -25.64
CA HIS A 25 -13.50 -16.30 -25.78
C HIS A 25 -14.34 -15.82 -24.59
N ILE A 26 -13.70 -15.38 -23.51
CA ILE A 26 -14.37 -14.96 -22.26
C ILE A 26 -14.08 -13.51 -21.87
N GLY A 27 -13.56 -12.70 -22.80
CA GLY A 27 -13.24 -11.28 -22.56
C GLY A 27 -11.76 -10.92 -22.71
N GLY A 28 -10.93 -11.86 -23.16
CA GLY A 28 -9.53 -11.65 -23.50
C GLY A 28 -8.72 -11.05 -22.34
N ALA A 29 -8.03 -9.95 -22.61
CA ALA A 29 -7.19 -9.25 -21.64
C ALA A 29 -7.97 -8.82 -20.37
N HIS A 30 -9.24 -8.42 -20.50
CA HIS A 30 -10.06 -8.03 -19.35
C HIS A 30 -10.41 -9.22 -18.45
N ALA A 31 -10.64 -10.40 -19.04
CA ALA A 31 -10.91 -11.61 -18.27
C ALA A 31 -9.64 -12.10 -17.53
N HIS A 32 -8.48 -12.00 -18.18
CA HIS A 32 -7.20 -12.28 -17.53
C HIS A 32 -6.95 -11.32 -16.36
N LYS A 33 -7.17 -10.00 -16.56
CA LYS A 33 -7.10 -8.99 -15.49
C LYS A 33 -7.97 -9.36 -14.30
N ALA A 34 -9.26 -9.64 -14.55
CA ALA A 34 -10.21 -9.97 -13.49
C ALA A 34 -9.78 -11.19 -12.67
N ARG A 35 -9.27 -12.26 -13.32
CA ARG A 35 -8.73 -13.42 -12.61
C ARG A 35 -7.48 -13.08 -11.80
N ARG A 36 -6.55 -12.33 -12.40
CA ARG A 36 -5.32 -11.90 -11.74
C ARG A 36 -5.66 -11.11 -10.48
N GLU A 37 -6.49 -10.09 -10.61
CA GLU A 37 -6.90 -9.22 -9.51
C GLU A 37 -7.76 -9.95 -8.46
N GLY A 38 -8.53 -10.97 -8.86
CA GLY A 38 -9.24 -11.84 -7.91
C GLY A 38 -8.32 -12.60 -6.94
N THR A 39 -7.02 -12.67 -7.20
CA THR A 39 -6.02 -13.24 -6.28
C THR A 39 -5.31 -12.18 -5.43
N PHE A 40 -5.67 -10.91 -5.56
CA PHE A 40 -5.11 -9.85 -4.72
C PHE A 40 -5.56 -10.04 -3.27
N PRO A 41 -4.65 -9.95 -2.29
CA PRO A 41 -4.97 -10.22 -0.89
C PRO A 41 -5.73 -9.04 -0.24
N LEU A 42 -7.03 -8.92 -0.54
CA LEU A 42 -7.89 -7.85 0.00
C LEU A 42 -7.92 -7.83 1.54
N GLU A 43 -7.84 -8.99 2.19
CA GLU A 43 -7.77 -9.06 3.65
C GLU A 43 -6.49 -8.41 4.20
N LEU A 44 -5.35 -8.61 3.52
CA LEU A 44 -4.09 -7.96 3.90
C LEU A 44 -4.21 -6.44 3.77
N ALA A 45 -4.84 -5.98 2.69
CA ALA A 45 -5.03 -4.55 2.45
C ALA A 45 -6.03 -3.92 3.43
N ASN A 46 -7.07 -4.65 3.84
CA ASN A 46 -7.97 -4.24 4.93
C ASN A 46 -7.24 -4.15 6.26
N ASN A 47 -6.42 -5.15 6.60
CA ASN A 47 -5.62 -5.15 7.83
C ASN A 47 -4.60 -4.01 7.85
N ALA A 48 -4.06 -3.63 6.69
CA ALA A 48 -3.14 -2.50 6.58
C ALA A 48 -3.78 -1.16 7.01
N ARG A 49 -5.12 -1.03 6.98
CA ARG A 49 -5.82 0.17 7.48
C ARG A 49 -5.76 0.30 9.01
N CYS A 50 -5.54 -0.80 9.72
CA CYS A 50 -5.40 -0.84 11.16
C CYS A 50 -3.98 -0.52 11.64
N ILE A 51 -3.03 -0.32 10.72
CA ILE A 51 -1.65 0.04 11.08
C ILE A 51 -1.62 1.51 11.51
N HIS A 52 -0.92 1.76 12.60
CA HIS A 52 -0.56 3.09 13.09
C HIS A 52 0.93 3.31 12.81
N VAL A 53 1.28 4.46 12.23
CA VAL A 53 2.66 4.74 11.81
C VAL A 53 3.65 4.70 12.98
N GLN A 54 3.22 5.11 14.18
CA GLN A 54 4.03 5.11 15.40
C GLN A 54 4.42 3.70 15.90
N ASP A 55 3.62 2.70 15.56
CA ASP A 55 3.84 1.29 15.89
C ASP A 55 4.68 0.56 14.82
N ALA A 56 5.00 1.25 13.72
CA ALA A 56 5.75 0.65 12.62
C ALA A 56 7.22 0.42 13.01
N GLU A 57 7.71 -0.75 12.61
CA GLU A 57 9.12 -1.09 12.70
C GLU A 57 9.87 -0.66 11.44
N ALA A 58 11.13 -0.28 11.60
CA ALA A 58 12.04 -0.04 10.47
C ALA A 58 13.24 -0.97 10.58
N SER A 59 13.82 -1.34 9.43
CA SER A 59 15.06 -2.12 9.39
C SER A 59 16.24 -1.42 10.09
N ASN A 60 16.14 -0.10 10.24
CA ASN A 60 17.09 0.73 10.96
C ASN A 60 16.33 1.58 12.00
N SER A 61 16.63 1.37 13.29
CA SER A 61 15.97 2.08 14.38
C SER A 61 16.26 3.58 14.39
N ALA A 62 17.38 4.04 13.83
CA ALA A 62 17.65 5.46 13.67
C ALA A 62 16.69 6.10 12.66
N ASP A 63 16.44 5.44 11.53
CA ASP A 63 15.50 5.92 10.52
C ASP A 63 14.08 5.95 11.06
N ARG A 64 13.68 4.96 11.88
CA ARG A 64 12.38 4.98 12.59
C ARG A 64 12.22 6.28 13.39
N ARG A 65 13.19 6.62 14.25
CA ARG A 65 13.15 7.83 15.08
C ARG A 65 13.09 9.09 14.21
N HIS A 66 13.94 9.15 13.20
CA HIS A 66 14.01 10.28 12.28
C HIS A 66 12.68 10.51 11.54
N ILE A 67 12.10 9.46 10.97
CA ILE A 67 10.82 9.52 10.25
C ILE A 67 9.69 9.94 11.19
N LEU A 68 9.58 9.31 12.36
CA LEU A 68 8.51 9.61 13.32
C LEU A 68 8.63 11.04 13.87
N ASN A 69 9.83 11.53 14.15
CA ASN A 69 10.02 12.92 14.59
C ASN A 69 9.84 13.94 13.45
N ALA A 70 10.12 13.54 12.21
CA ALA A 70 9.85 14.38 11.04
C ALA A 70 8.34 14.51 10.78
N ILE A 71 7.57 13.42 10.92
CA ILE A 71 6.10 13.46 10.85
C ILE A 71 5.54 14.34 11.98
N ALA A 72 6.13 14.26 13.18
CA ALA A 72 5.80 15.13 14.30
C ALA A 72 6.29 16.59 14.15
N GLU A 73 6.86 16.95 12.98
CA GLU A 73 7.42 18.27 12.66
C GLU A 73 8.39 18.81 13.73
N ARG A 74 9.19 17.93 14.34
CA ARG A 74 10.21 18.36 15.31
C ARG A 74 11.34 19.10 14.59
N PRO A 75 12.03 20.04 15.27
CA PRO A 75 13.21 20.70 14.73
C PRO A 75 14.27 19.70 14.29
N SER A 76 15.06 20.02 13.25
CA SER A 76 16.06 19.11 12.69
C SER A 76 17.06 18.55 13.71
N ARG A 77 17.38 19.31 14.75
CA ARG A 77 18.27 18.89 15.86
C ARG A 77 17.67 17.82 16.78
N ASP A 78 16.36 17.62 16.72
CA ASP A 78 15.59 16.74 17.60
C ASP A 78 15.08 15.48 16.86
N LEU A 79 15.43 15.30 15.58
CA LEU A 79 14.92 14.19 14.76
C LEU A 79 15.41 12.82 15.22
N ASP A 80 16.57 12.75 15.86
CA ASP A 80 17.15 11.49 16.32
C ASP A 80 16.81 11.18 17.79
N LEU A 81 15.97 11.99 18.43
CA LEU A 81 15.48 11.75 19.79
C LEU A 81 14.42 10.66 19.80
N GLU A 82 14.04 10.18 20.99
CA GLU A 82 12.93 9.25 21.09
C GLU A 82 11.62 9.94 20.66
N PRO A 83 10.83 9.34 19.74
CA PRO A 83 9.56 9.89 19.30
C PRO A 83 8.50 9.76 20.40
N SER A 84 7.67 10.80 20.52
CA SER A 84 6.46 10.73 21.35
C SER A 84 5.48 9.73 20.77
N GLN A 85 4.81 8.91 21.57
CA GLN A 85 3.78 7.99 21.06
C GLN A 85 2.44 8.68 20.80
N ASP A 86 2.22 9.84 21.43
CA ASP A 86 0.92 10.52 21.47
C ASP A 86 0.90 11.82 20.64
N ASP A 87 1.81 11.99 19.67
CA ASP A 87 1.80 13.19 18.82
C ASP A 87 0.57 13.19 17.89
N PRO A 88 -0.30 14.22 17.92
CA PRO A 88 -1.52 14.25 17.13
C PRO A 88 -1.29 14.23 15.61
N ARG A 89 -0.10 14.63 15.14
CA ARG A 89 0.24 14.59 13.70
C ARG A 89 0.31 13.17 13.16
N TYR A 90 0.51 12.16 14.02
CA TYR A 90 0.43 10.77 13.60
C TYR A 90 -0.97 10.39 13.14
N GLU A 91 -2.03 10.92 13.76
CA GLU A 91 -3.39 10.64 13.32
C GLU A 91 -3.68 11.27 11.96
N GLU A 92 -3.18 12.48 11.69
CA GLU A 92 -3.29 13.10 10.37
C GLU A 92 -2.55 12.27 9.30
N PHE A 93 -1.34 11.81 9.61
CA PHE A 93 -0.57 10.95 8.72
C PHE A 93 -1.23 9.59 8.49
N ASN A 94 -1.73 8.96 9.56
CA ASN A 94 -2.47 7.69 9.50
C ASN A 94 -3.73 7.82 8.63
N ALA A 95 -4.48 8.92 8.77
CA ALA A 95 -5.64 9.20 7.92
C ALA A 95 -5.25 9.31 6.43
N ALA A 96 -4.16 10.03 6.12
CA ALA A 96 -3.67 10.15 4.75
C ALA A 96 -3.17 8.81 4.18
N LEU A 97 -2.51 7.98 4.99
CA LEU A 97 -2.06 6.64 4.59
C LEU A 97 -3.24 5.71 4.32
N ARG A 98 -4.24 5.70 5.22
CA ARG A 98 -5.49 4.93 5.06
C ARG A 98 -6.24 5.34 3.81
N TRP A 99 -6.30 6.65 3.50
CA TRP A 99 -6.89 7.15 2.27
C TRP A 99 -6.18 6.62 1.02
N ARG A 100 -4.84 6.68 0.99
CA ARG A 100 -4.04 6.15 -0.13
C ARG A 100 -4.27 4.65 -0.35
N LEU A 101 -4.30 3.87 0.73
CA LEU A 101 -4.61 2.44 0.66
C LEU A 101 -6.03 2.20 0.14
N ALA A 102 -7.01 2.96 0.61
CA ALA A 102 -8.39 2.84 0.16
C ALA A 102 -8.53 3.14 -1.34
N MET A 103 -7.88 4.22 -1.83
CA MET A 103 -7.89 4.58 -3.25
C MET A 103 -7.26 3.49 -4.13
N ALA A 104 -6.19 2.84 -3.66
CA ALA A 104 -5.56 1.74 -4.40
C ALA A 104 -6.41 0.47 -4.45
N MET A 105 -7.38 0.32 -3.54
CA MET A 105 -8.29 -0.82 -3.47
C MET A 105 -9.62 -0.60 -4.19
N PHE A 106 -9.96 0.64 -4.53
CA PHE A 106 -11.19 0.95 -5.25
C PHE A 106 -10.93 0.77 -6.76
N PRO A 107 -11.64 -0.16 -7.43
CA PRO A 107 -11.49 -0.43 -8.86
C PRO A 107 -12.06 0.68 -9.75
#